data_AF-A0A7H4MRE0-F1
#
_entry.id   AF-A0A7H4MRE0-F1
#
_cell.length_a   1.000
_cell.length_b   1.000
_cell.length_c   1.000
_cell.angle_alpha   90.00
_cell.angle_beta   90.00
_cell.angle_gamma   90.00
#
_symmetry.space_group_name_H-M   'P 1'
#
loop_
_entity.id
_entity.type
_entity.pdbx_description
1 polymer ?
#
loop_
_entity_poly.entity_id
_entity_poly.type
_entity_poly.pdbx_seq_one_letter_code
_entity_poly.pdbx_strand_id
1 'polypeptide(L)' 'MYQPHLRYGIIALGDSTYANFCGGGLKFDQLLQEQGAKRIGEMLKIDASEDPEPESVSNPWVEQWATLLE' A
#
# COMPACT_ATOMS: atom_id res chain seq x y z
N MET A 1 -13.19 -5.52 -17.33
CA MET A 1 -12.00 -6.31 -16.94
C MET A 1 -12.19 -6.67 -15.48
N TYR A 2 -12.12 -7.95 -15.13
CA TYR A 2 -12.37 -8.49 -13.79
C TYR A 2 -11.19 -9.41 -13.44
N GLN A 3 -10.58 -9.23 -12.26
CA GLN A 3 -9.31 -9.83 -11.85
C GLN A 3 -9.42 -10.56 -10.49
N PRO A 4 -10.30 -11.57 -10.34
CA PRO A 4 -10.62 -12.20 -9.05
C PRO A 4 -9.48 -13.01 -8.43
N HIS A 5 -8.50 -13.42 -9.24
CA HIS A 5 -7.35 -14.19 -8.79
C HIS A 5 -6.12 -13.31 -8.48
N LEU A 6 -6.18 -12.01 -8.80
CA LEU A 6 -5.09 -11.08 -8.51
C LEU A 6 -5.05 -10.81 -7.00
N ARG A 7 -3.90 -11.07 -6.40
CA ARG A 7 -3.57 -10.75 -5.01
C ARG A 7 -2.53 -9.64 -5.00
N TYR A 8 -2.65 -8.67 -4.10
CA TYR A 8 -1.72 -7.55 -4.05
C TYR A 8 -1.53 -7.00 -2.63
N GLY A 9 -0.41 -6.32 -2.41
CA GLY A 9 -0.16 -5.44 -1.26
C GLY A 9 0.13 -4.03 -1.77
N ILE A 10 -0.03 -3.01 -0.92
CA ILE A 10 0.25 -1.61 -1.28
C ILE A 10 1.09 -0.96 -0.19
N ILE A 11 2.17 -0.31 -0.63
CA ILE A 11 2.89 0.70 0.14
C ILE A 11 2.60 2.04 -0.53
N ALA A 12 1.92 2.93 0.18
CA ALA A 12 1.58 4.25 -0.27
C ALA A 12 2.58 5.25 0.34
N LEU A 13 3.36 5.90 -0.51
CA LEU A 13 4.22 7.00 -0.10
C LEU A 13 3.47 8.31 -0.31
N GLY A 14 3.51 9.16 0.71
CA GLY A 14 2.91 10.49 0.66
C GLY A 14 3.57 11.42 1.66
N ASP A 15 3.04 12.63 1.75
CA ASP A 15 3.45 13.63 2.72
C ASP A 15 2.16 14.27 3.23
N SER A 16 1.94 14.22 4.55
CA SER A 16 0.69 14.69 5.17
C SER A 16 0.52 16.20 5.12
N THR A 17 1.57 16.95 4.80
CA THR A 17 1.49 18.40 4.55
C THR A 17 0.73 18.74 3.26
N TYR A 18 0.59 17.77 2.35
CA TYR A 18 -0.22 17.91 1.14
C TYR A 18 -1.66 17.44 1.38
N ALA A 19 -2.62 18.07 0.69
CA ALA A 19 -4.05 17.79 0.86
C ALA A 19 -4.44 16.32 0.59
N ASN A 20 -3.70 15.61 -0.25
CA ASN A 20 -4.00 14.24 -0.67
C ASN A 20 -2.94 13.26 -0.17
N PHE A 21 -2.79 13.14 1.15
CA PHE A 21 -1.88 12.20 1.79
C PHE A 21 -2.09 10.77 1.28
N CYS A 22 -1.02 10.14 0.78
CA CYS A 22 -1.05 8.78 0.22
C CYS A 22 -2.10 8.55 -0.89
N GLY A 23 -2.55 9.60 -1.57
CA GLY A 23 -3.64 9.54 -2.54
C GLY A 23 -3.40 8.60 -3.73
N GLY A 24 -2.14 8.38 -4.11
CA GLY A 24 -1.78 7.41 -5.15
C GLY A 24 -2.12 5.98 -4.75
N GLY A 25 -1.65 5.54 -3.58
CA GLY A 25 -1.94 4.19 -3.07
C GLY A 25 -3.42 3.96 -2.83
N LEU A 26 -4.14 4.96 -2.31
CA LEU A 26 -5.60 4.91 -2.13
C LEU A 26 -6.34 4.69 -3.45
N LYS A 27 -5.96 5.41 -4.52
CA LYS A 27 -6.57 5.25 -5.84
C LYS A 27 -6.28 3.88 -6.46
N PHE A 28 -5.05 3.39 -6.30
CA PHE A 28 -4.68 2.05 -6.77
C PHE A 28 -5.46 0.95 -6.04
N ASP A 29 -5.58 1.07 -4.72
CA ASP A 29 -6.36 0.14 -3.91
C ASP A 29 -7.81 0.08 -4.40
N GLN A 30 -8.46 1.25 -4.53
CA GLN A 30 -9.83 1.35 -4.99
C GLN A 30 -10.00 0.71 -6.39
N LEU A 31 -9.12 1.03 -7.33
CA LEU A 31 -9.20 0.50 -8.71
C LEU A 31 -9.04 -1.03 -8.76
N LEU A 32 -8.19 -1.60 -7.91
CA LEU A 32 -7.98 -3.05 -7.82
C LEU A 32 -9.18 -3.74 -7.15
N GLN A 33 -9.72 -3.15 -6.08
CA GLN A 33 -10.94 -3.63 -5.44
C GLN A 33 -12.15 -3.61 -6.37
N GLU A 34 -12.33 -2.54 -7.17
CA GLU A 34 -13.39 -2.44 -8.18
C GLU A 34 -13.29 -3.54 -9.25
N GLN A 35 -12.08 -4.04 -9.52
CA GLN A 35 -11.85 -5.15 -10.44
C GLN A 35 -11.96 -6.54 -9.77
N GLY A 36 -12.27 -6.61 -8.48
CA GLY A 36 -12.40 -7.86 -7.73
C GLY A 36 -11.08 -8.48 -7.26
N ALA A 37 -9.96 -7.75 -7.35
CA ALA A 37 -8.69 -8.21 -6.81
C ALA A 37 -8.71 -8.21 -5.27
N LYS A 38 -7.91 -9.08 -4.66
CA LYS A 38 -7.87 -9.25 -3.19
C LYS A 38 -6.61 -8.60 -2.61
N ARG A 39 -6.78 -7.59 -1.74
CA ARG A 39 -5.67 -7.07 -0.94
C ARG A 39 -5.24 -8.11 0.10
N ILE A 40 -3.95 -8.31 0.22
CA ILE A 40 -3.32 -9.13 1.26
C ILE A 40 -2.71 -8.19 2.29
N GLY A 41 -3.11 -8.36 3.55
CA GLY A 41 -2.70 -7.47 4.64
C GLY A 41 -3.26 -6.04 4.51
N GLU A 42 -2.81 -5.19 5.42
CA GLU A 42 -3.17 -3.77 5.42
C GLU A 42 -2.18 -2.94 4.58
N MET A 43 -2.70 -1.91 3.91
CA MET A 43 -1.86 -0.97 3.17
C MET A 43 -0.95 -0.19 4.12
N LEU A 44 0.35 -0.18 3.83
CA LEU A 44 1.29 0.72 4.52
C LEU A 44 1.13 2.13 3.97
N LYS A 45 1.08 3.13 4.86
CA LYS A 45 1.17 4.55 4.51
C LYS A 45 2.45 5.09 5.14
N ILE A 46 3.31 5.69 4.33
CA ILE A 46 4.56 6.33 4.78
C ILE A 46 4.41 7.83 4.58
N ASP A 47 4.71 8.59 5.62
CA ASP A 47 4.70 10.04 5.62
C ASP A 47 6.11 10.58 5.52
N ALA A 48 6.49 11.15 4.37
CA ALA A 48 7.81 11.71 4.15
C ALA A 48 8.14 12.90 5.08
N SER A 49 7.14 13.51 5.72
CA SER A 49 7.36 14.58 6.71
C SER A 49 7.79 14.04 8.08
N GLU A 50 7.42 12.81 8.43
CA GLU A 50 7.77 12.14 9.70
C GLU A 50 8.89 11.10 9.50
N ASP A 51 8.87 10.38 8.39
CA ASP A 51 9.77 9.29 8.02
C ASP A 51 10.64 9.71 6.80
N PRO A 52 11.79 10.36 7.02
CA PRO A 52 12.68 10.78 5.92
C PRO A 52 13.35 9.61 5.20
N GLU A 53 13.46 8.46 5.86
CA GLU A 53 14.05 7.21 5.34
C GLU A 53 12.94 6.15 5.19
N PRO A 54 12.21 6.12 4.06
CA PRO A 54 11.05 5.23 3.87
C PRO A 54 11.40 3.74 3.95
N GLU A 55 12.64 3.35 3.70
CA GLU A 55 13.16 1.99 3.85
C GLU A 55 13.09 1.49 5.30
N SER A 56 13.23 2.39 6.28
CA SER A 56 13.19 2.05 7.70
C SER A 56 11.81 1.53 8.13
N VAL A 57 10.75 1.98 7.43
CA VAL A 57 9.36 1.58 7.66
C VAL A 57 8.91 0.49 6.68
N SER A 58 9.29 0.62 5.40
CA SER A 58 8.85 -0.33 4.36
C SER A 58 9.52 -1.70 4.46
N ASN A 59 10.81 -1.78 4.79
CA ASN A 59 11.51 -3.07 4.88
C ASN A 59 10.88 -4.02 5.92
N PRO A 60 10.69 -3.61 7.20
CA PRO A 60 10.06 -4.50 8.18
C PRO A 60 8.61 -4.83 7.82
N TRP A 61 7.89 -3.90 7.17
CA TRP A 61 6.55 -4.17 6.67
C TRP A 61 6.55 -5.22 5.56
N VAL A 62 7.48 -5.16 4.60
CA VAL A 62 7.60 -6.15 3.52
C VAL A 62 7.93 -7.53 4.08
N GLU A 63 8.84 -7.60 5.06
CA GLU A 63 9.16 -8.86 5.74
C GLU A 63 7.93 -9.47 6.41
N GLN A 64 7.14 -8.65 7.13
CA GLN A 64 5.89 -9.11 7.75
C GLN A 64 4.84 -9.49 6.70
N TRP A 65 4.68 -8.68 5.66
CA TRP A 65 3.72 -8.93 4.59
C TRP A 65 4.04 -10.22 3.83
N ALA A 66 5.32 -10.53 3.63
CA ALA A 66 5.76 -11.78 3.01
C ALA A 66 5.29 -13.02 3.79
N THR A 67 5.13 -12.93 5.11
CA THR A 67 4.58 -14.05 5.93
C THR A 67 3.11 -14.34 5.65
N LEU A 68 2.39 -13.41 5.00
CA LEU A 68 0.98 -13.56 4.60
C LEU A 68 0.84 -14.19 3.20
N LEU A 69 1.95 -14.40 2.51
CA LEU A 69 1.97 -15.03 1.20
C LEU A 69 2.03 -16.55 1.36
N GLU A 70 0.90 -17.19 1.10
CA GLU A 70 0.80 -18.62 0.77
C GLU A 70 1.47 -18.93 -0.57
#